data_AF-A0A519CR87-F1
#
_entry.id   AF-A0A519CR87-F1
#
_cell.length_a   1.000
_cell.length_b   1.000
_cell.length_c   1.000
_cell.angle_alpha   90.00
_cell.angle_beta   90.00
_cell.angle_gamma   90.00
#
_symmetry.space_group_name_H-M   'P 1'
#
loop_
_entity.id
_entity.type
_entity.pdbx_description
1 polymer ?
#
loop_
_entity_poly.entity_id
_entity_poly.type
_entity_poly.pdbx_seq_one_letter_code
_entity_poly.pdbx_strand_id
1 'polypeptide(L)'
;MANDIIYSDILNLEKDILHIEETLVEFLNLKYEEGIKKSLHQLESNLRYLSILANGAPINKNEDRKIMDFLRIHYDYLQKLSIPA
;
A
#
# COMPACT_ATOMS: atom_id res chain seq x y z
N MET A 1 -7.18 14.27 19.04
CA MET A 1 -8.45 13.82 18.41
C MET A 1 -8.31 13.67 16.89
N ALA A 2 -8.06 14.73 16.09
CA ALA A 2 -7.92 14.57 14.63
C ALA A 2 -6.65 13.80 14.21
N ASN A 3 -5.52 14.05 14.87
CA ASN A 3 -4.26 13.37 14.57
C ASN A 3 -4.29 11.86 14.91
N ASP A 4 -5.06 11.47 15.93
CA ASP A 4 -5.17 10.07 16.35
C ASP A 4 -5.96 9.23 15.33
N ILE A 5 -6.95 9.85 14.67
CA ILE A 5 -7.73 9.23 13.59
C ILE A 5 -6.85 9.03 12.36
N ILE A 6 -6.13 10.08 11.94
CA ILE A 6 -5.21 10.01 10.79
C ILE A 6 -4.13 8.94 11.01
N TYR A 7 -3.57 8.85 12.22
CA TYR A 7 -2.57 7.84 12.55
C TYR A 7 -3.15 6.43 12.49
N SER A 8 -4.38 6.23 12.99
CA SER A 8 -5.09 4.95 12.87
C SER A 8 -5.36 4.59 11.41
N ASP A 9 -5.76 5.54 10.57
CA ASP A 9 -6.01 5.31 9.15
C ASP A 9 -4.74 4.90 8.41
N ILE A 10 -3.62 5.57 8.71
CA ILE A 10 -2.30 5.19 8.17
C ILE A 10 -1.94 3.75 8.56
N LEU A 11 -2.06 3.39 9.84
CA LEU A 11 -1.74 2.03 10.31
C LEU A 11 -2.65 0.97 9.68
N ASN A 12 -3.93 1.28 9.48
CA ASN A 12 -4.85 0.37 8.82
C ASN A 12 -4.47 0.19 7.34
N LEU A 13 -4.12 1.26 6.65
CA LEU A 13 -3.66 1.19 5.25
C LEU A 13 -2.36 0.39 5.10
N GLU A 14 -1.38 0.57 6.00
CA GLU A 14 -0.15 -0.23 5.98
C GLU A 14 -0.47 -1.73 6.12
N LYS A 15 -1.38 -2.10 7.03
CA LYS A 15 -1.81 -3.49 7.19
C LYS A 15 -2.55 -4.02 5.96
N ASP A 16 -3.47 -3.23 5.41
CA ASP A 16 -4.23 -3.62 4.22
C ASP A 16 -3.30 -3.82 3.02
N ILE A 17 -2.31 -2.94 2.84
CA ILE A 17 -1.28 -3.07 1.78
C ILE A 17 -0.54 -4.40 1.91
N LEU A 18 -0.03 -4.71 3.09
CA LEU A 18 0.68 -5.98 3.32
C LEU A 18 -0.20 -7.20 3.06
N HIS A 19 -1.45 -7.16 3.53
CA HIS A 19 -2.40 -8.26 3.32
C HIS A 19 -2.76 -8.45 1.83
N ILE A 20 -2.90 -7.36 1.08
CA ILE A 20 -3.14 -7.43 -0.37
C ILE A 20 -1.93 -8.06 -1.07
N GLU A 21 -0.70 -7.71 -0.67
CA GLU A 21 0.51 -8.30 -1.24
C GLU A 21 0.62 -9.80 -0.97
N GLU A 22 0.32 -10.24 0.26
CA GLU A 22 0.26 -11.67 0.62
C GLU A 22 -0.77 -12.41 -0.24
N THR A 23 -1.99 -11.88 -0.34
CA THR A 23 -3.07 -12.44 -1.16
C THR A 23 -2.69 -12.49 -2.65
N LEU A 24 -1.97 -11.48 -3.13
CA LEU A 24 -1.52 -11.42 -4.51
C LEU A 24 -0.49 -12.51 -4.82
N VAL A 25 0.42 -12.82 -3.89
CA VAL A 25 1.35 -13.97 -4.02
C VAL A 25 0.57 -15.28 -4.14
N GLU A 26 -0.49 -15.46 -3.34
CA GLU A 26 -1.36 -16.64 -3.44
C GLU A 26 -2.03 -16.73 -4.82
N PHE A 27 -2.60 -15.63 -5.31
CA PHE A 27 -3.25 -15.61 -6.63
C PHE A 27 -2.27 -15.84 -7.77
N LEU A 28 -1.02 -15.35 -7.68
CA LEU A 28 0.05 -15.66 -8.64
C LEU A 28 0.37 -17.15 -8.67
N ASN A 29 0.51 -17.78 -7.50
CA ASN A 29 0.77 -19.22 -7.39
C ASN A 29 -0.38 -20.06 -7.98
N LEU A 30 -1.61 -19.62 -7.78
CA LEU A 30 -2.81 -20.26 -8.32
C LEU A 30 -3.11 -19.90 -9.79
N LYS A 31 -2.35 -18.96 -10.37
CA LYS A 31 -2.62 -18.36 -11.70
C LYS A 31 -4.04 -17.80 -11.83
N TYR A 32 -4.59 -17.26 -10.74
CA TYR A 32 -5.94 -16.71 -10.72
C TYR A 32 -5.95 -15.26 -11.23
N GLU A 33 -6.04 -15.11 -12.55
CA GLU A 33 -5.89 -13.80 -13.23
C GLU A 33 -6.84 -12.70 -12.74
N GLU A 34 -8.11 -13.03 -12.48
CA GLU A 34 -9.07 -12.03 -12.01
C GLU A 34 -8.71 -11.54 -10.60
N GLY A 35 -8.29 -12.45 -9.72
CA GLY A 35 -7.79 -12.10 -8.38
C GLY A 35 -6.55 -11.22 -8.46
N ILE A 36 -5.58 -11.58 -9.32
CA ILE A 36 -4.37 -10.78 -9.54
C ILE A 36 -4.73 -9.35 -9.96
N LYS A 37 -5.60 -9.19 -10.97
CA LYS A 37 -6.01 -7.86 -11.47
C LYS A 37 -6.70 -7.02 -10.39
N LYS A 38 -7.62 -7.62 -9.62
CA LYS A 38 -8.31 -6.93 -8.52
C LYS A 38 -7.34 -6.51 -7.41
N SER A 39 -6.46 -7.42 -6.99
CA SER A 39 -5.47 -7.12 -5.94
C SER A 39 -4.47 -6.06 -6.37
N LEU A 40 -3.99 -6.08 -7.62
CA LEU A 40 -3.12 -5.02 -8.14
C LEU A 40 -3.78 -3.65 -8.10
N HIS A 41 -5.05 -3.56 -8.52
CA HIS A 41 -5.79 -2.31 -8.48
C HIS A 41 -6.03 -1.81 -7.05
N GLN A 42 -6.37 -2.73 -6.14
CA GLN A 42 -6.56 -2.44 -4.72
C GLN A 42 -5.25 -1.93 -4.09
N LEU A 43 -4.12 -2.58 -4.39
CA LEU A 43 -2.79 -2.20 -3.92
C LEU A 43 -2.43 -0.78 -4.38
N GLU A 44 -2.60 -0.49 -5.67
CA GLU A 44 -2.36 0.84 -6.24
C GLU A 44 -3.20 1.92 -5.55
N SER A 45 -4.50 1.66 -5.37
CA SER A 45 -5.43 2.58 -4.72
C SER A 45 -5.03 2.87 -3.26
N ASN A 46 -4.70 1.84 -2.49
CA ASN A 46 -4.29 1.99 -1.09
C ASN A 46 -2.96 2.73 -0.96
N LEU A 47 -1.97 2.41 -1.79
CA LEU A 47 -0.69 3.14 -1.83
C LEU A 47 -0.89 4.62 -2.16
N ARG A 48 -1.76 4.91 -3.14
CA ARG A 48 -2.10 6.30 -3.50
C ARG A 48 -2.76 7.03 -2.34
N TYR A 49 -3.69 6.38 -1.64
CA TYR A 49 -4.38 7.00 -0.51
C TYR A 49 -3.44 7.25 0.67
N LEU A 50 -2.58 6.29 0.99
CA LEU A 50 -1.54 6.44 2.01
C LEU A 50 -0.59 7.61 1.68
N SER A 51 -0.18 7.76 0.42
CA SER A 51 0.62 8.90 -0.04
C SER A 51 -0.09 10.25 0.16
N ILE A 52 -1.39 10.33 -0.10
CA ILE A 52 -2.18 11.56 0.14
C ILE A 52 -2.22 11.89 1.63
N LEU A 53 -2.48 10.89 2.49
CA LEU A 53 -2.49 11.09 3.94
C LEU A 53 -1.13 11.53 4.48
N ALA A 54 -0.06 10.86 4.06
CA ALA A 54 1.30 11.16 4.49
C ALA A 54 1.72 12.60 4.16
N ASN A 55 1.42 13.06 2.93
CA ASN A 55 1.77 14.41 2.49
C ASN A 55 0.85 15.51 3.08
N GLY A 56 -0.38 15.17 3.45
CA GLY A 56 -1.38 16.13 3.94
C GLY A 56 -1.46 16.26 5.47
N ALA A 57 -0.90 15.32 6.21
CA ALA A 57 -1.05 15.26 7.66
C ALA A 57 0.11 15.93 8.40
N PRO A 58 -0.13 16.54 9.58
CA PRO A 58 0.90 17.11 10.44
C PRO A 58 1.67 16.00 11.19
N ILE A 59 2.32 15.11 10.44
CA ILE A 59 3.09 13.97 10.94
C ILE A 59 4.50 14.46 11.31
N ASN A 60 5.11 13.84 12.33
CA ASN A 60 6.50 14.16 12.67
C ASN A 60 7.46 13.64 11.59
N LYS A 61 8.63 14.27 11.46
CA LYS A 61 9.62 13.93 10.42
C LYS A 61 10.10 12.47 10.43
N ASN A 62 10.11 11.81 11.58
CA ASN A 62 10.59 10.44 11.68
C ASN A 62 9.53 9.44 11.17
N GLU A 63 8.27 9.68 11.49
CA GLU A 63 7.13 8.92 10.98
C GLU A 63 6.93 9.16 9.49
N ASP A 64 7.04 10.42 9.05
CA ASP A 64 6.98 10.77 7.62
C ASP A 64 8.04 10.00 6.81
N ARG A 65 9.30 9.96 7.28
CA ARG A 65 10.34 9.16 6.62
C ARG A 65 9.99 7.68 6.57
N LYS A 66 9.46 7.10 7.64
CA LYS A 66 9.07 5.69 7.66
C LYS A 66 7.98 5.40 6.64
N ILE A 67 6.95 6.26 6.57
CA ILE A 67 5.84 6.10 5.62
C ILE A 67 6.34 6.28 4.18
N MET A 68 7.24 7.23 3.93
CA MET A 68 7.84 7.41 2.61
C MET A 68 8.70 6.22 2.18
N ASP A 69 9.49 5.65 3.09
CA ASP A 69 10.26 4.43 2.83
C ASP A 69 9.34 3.23 2.57
N PHE A 70 8.25 3.10 3.33
CA PHE A 70 7.20 2.11 3.11
C PHE A 70 6.59 2.27 1.71
N LEU A 71 6.07 3.45 1.38
CA LEU A 71 5.51 3.76 0.07
C LEU A 71 6.47 3.42 -1.07
N ARG A 72 7.75 3.77 -0.94
CA ARG A 72 8.77 3.46 -1.95
C ARG A 72 8.90 1.95 -2.19
N ILE A 73 9.04 1.16 -1.13
CA ILE A 73 9.19 -0.30 -1.22
C ILE A 73 7.98 -0.94 -1.91
N HIS A 74 6.79 -0.52 -1.53
CA HIS A 74 5.55 -1.14 -2.01
C HIS A 74 5.14 -0.66 -3.42
N TYR A 75 5.47 0.57 -3.80
CA TYR A 75 5.38 0.99 -5.21
C TYR A 75 6.38 0.25 -6.10
N ASP A 76 7.62 0.03 -5.63
CA ASP A 76 8.62 -0.76 -6.36
C ASP A 76 8.14 -2.21 -6.56
N TYR A 77 7.45 -2.78 -5.56
CA TYR A 77 6.84 -4.11 -5.66
C TYR A 77 5.70 -4.12 -6.71
N LEU A 78 4.76 -3.17 -6.63
CA LEU A 78 3.67 -3.02 -7.60
C LEU A 78 4.20 -2.91 -9.04
N GLN A 79 5.25 -2.11 -9.28
CA GLN A 79 5.84 -1.94 -10.61
C GLN A 79 6.38 -3.25 -11.17
N LYS A 80 7.10 -4.04 -10.36
CA LYS A 80 7.66 -5.34 -10.79
C LYS A 80 6.57 -6.33 -11.22
N LEU A 81 5.39 -6.24 -10.60
CA LEU A 81 4.25 -7.12 -10.89
C LEU A 81 3.38 -6.63 -12.05
N SER A 82 3.37 -5.33 -12.31
CA SER A 82 2.55 -4.71 -13.35
C SER A 82 3.20 -4.72 -14.74
N ILE A 83 4.49 -5.06 -14.83
CA ILE A 83 5.17 -5.24 -16.12
C ILE A 83 4.70 -6.56 -16.74
N PRO A 84 4.09 -6.55 -17.94
CA PRO A 84 3.76 -7.79 -18.64
C PRO A 84 5.04 -8.56 -18.95
N ALA A 85 5.10 -9.84 -18.57
CA ALA A 85 6.16 -10.76 -18.97
C ALA A 85 6.08 -11.13 -20.46
#